data_AF-A0A5M7QFA7-F1
#
_entry.id   AF-A0A5M7QFA7-F1
#
_cell.length_a   1.000
_cell.length_b   1.000
_cell.length_c   1.000
_cell.angle_alpha   90.00
_cell.angle_beta   90.00
_cell.angle_gamma   90.00
#
_symmetry.space_group_name_H-M   'P 1'
#
loop_
_entity.id
_entity.type
_entity.pdbx_description
1 polymer ?
#
loop_
_entity_poly.entity_id
_entity_poly.type
_entity_poly.pdbx_seq_one_letter_code
_entity_poly.pdbx_strand_id
1 'polypeptide(L)'
;MTPSAHRAQAVSTSTPPTPRSVLPTCQPASWWSVRTNVHSIKTKPKRWPCWARAFTPPKWPAVNAGDLKIDTFRSSGAGGQHVNTTDSAIRITHLPTGIVVECQDERSQHKNKAKALAVLGARIHAAEMARRHAAEASTRRNLLGSGDRSDRIRTYNFPQGRVTDHRINLTIYRLDEVMEGKIDSLIEPIVQEYQADQLAALAGQD
;
A
#
# COMPACT_ATOMS: atom_id res chain seq x y z
N MET A 1 12.66 33.70 -66.56
CA MET A 1 13.88 32.89 -66.36
C MET A 1 13.52 31.74 -65.44
N THR A 2 13.74 30.52 -65.90
CA THR A 2 13.33 29.24 -65.31
C THR A 2 14.08 28.91 -64.01
N PRO A 3 13.48 28.22 -63.03
CA PRO A 3 14.20 27.70 -61.88
C PRO A 3 14.83 26.34 -62.22
N SER A 4 16.15 26.25 -62.17
CA SER A 4 16.88 24.99 -62.36
C SER A 4 17.09 24.29 -61.01
N ALA A 5 16.68 23.03 -60.97
CA ALA A 5 16.64 22.18 -59.78
C ALA A 5 18.05 21.80 -59.30
N HIS A 6 18.37 22.12 -58.04
CA HIS A 6 19.51 21.53 -57.35
C HIS A 6 19.12 20.16 -56.76
N ARG A 7 19.66 19.13 -57.40
CA ARG A 7 19.58 17.71 -57.04
C ARG A 7 20.34 17.47 -55.74
N ALA A 8 19.63 17.22 -54.65
CA ALA A 8 20.20 16.78 -53.37
C ALA A 8 20.81 15.37 -53.52
N GLN A 9 22.09 15.24 -53.18
CA GLN A 9 22.80 13.97 -53.15
C GLN A 9 22.44 13.20 -51.88
N ALA A 10 22.05 11.94 -52.04
CA ALA A 10 21.72 11.04 -50.94
C ALA A 10 23.00 10.64 -50.20
N VAL A 11 23.11 11.06 -48.94
CA VAL A 11 24.17 10.62 -48.02
C VAL A 11 23.79 9.23 -47.51
N SER A 12 24.56 8.22 -47.92
CA SER A 12 24.46 6.84 -47.46
C SER A 12 24.87 6.74 -45.99
N THR A 13 23.89 6.65 -45.08
CA THR A 13 24.16 6.32 -43.67
C THR A 13 24.34 4.81 -43.54
N SER A 14 25.58 4.37 -43.31
CA SER A 14 25.90 3.00 -42.94
C SER A 14 25.44 2.72 -41.50
N THR A 15 24.55 1.75 -41.35
CA THR A 15 24.10 1.26 -40.04
C THR A 15 25.21 0.46 -39.37
N PRO A 16 25.59 0.72 -38.10
CA PRO A 16 26.54 -0.12 -37.39
C PRO A 16 25.90 -1.47 -36.99
N PRO A 17 26.65 -2.58 -36.99
CA PRO A 17 26.13 -3.89 -36.61
C PRO A 17 25.90 -3.99 -35.09
N THR A 18 24.75 -4.56 -34.71
CA THR A 18 24.37 -4.89 -33.33
C THR A 18 25.32 -5.93 -32.70
N PRO A 19 25.76 -5.76 -31.44
CA PRO A 19 26.56 -6.78 -30.76
C PRO A 19 25.71 -8.01 -30.39
N ARG A 20 26.20 -9.20 -30.76
CA ARG A 20 25.64 -10.50 -30.36
C ARG A 20 25.64 -10.63 -28.84
N SER A 21 24.47 -10.86 -28.26
CA SER A 21 24.30 -11.28 -26.86
C SER A 21 24.85 -12.69 -26.67
N VAL A 22 26.05 -12.81 -26.11
CA VAL A 22 26.57 -14.09 -25.63
C VAL A 22 26.04 -14.29 -24.22
N LEU A 23 24.89 -14.95 -24.09
CA LEU A 23 24.43 -15.48 -22.81
C LEU A 23 25.32 -16.69 -22.46
N PRO A 24 25.97 -16.74 -21.28
CA PRO A 24 26.66 -17.94 -20.85
C PRO A 24 25.60 -19.01 -20.52
N THR A 25 25.67 -20.12 -21.25
CA THR A 25 24.94 -21.35 -20.98
C THR A 25 25.39 -21.92 -19.64
N CYS A 26 24.52 -21.84 -18.62
CA CYS A 26 24.68 -22.63 -17.40
C CYS A 26 24.50 -24.11 -17.73
N GLN A 27 25.61 -24.85 -17.76
CA GLN A 27 25.57 -26.32 -17.72
C GLN A 27 25.14 -26.78 -16.32
N PRO A 28 24.26 -27.79 -16.19
CA PRO A 28 23.90 -28.35 -14.91
C PRO A 28 25.04 -29.25 -14.40
N ALA A 29 25.69 -28.84 -13.33
CA ALA A 29 26.65 -29.69 -12.63
C ALA A 29 25.89 -30.84 -11.95
N SER A 30 26.03 -32.04 -12.51
CA SER A 30 25.66 -33.30 -11.90
C SER A 30 26.59 -33.57 -10.72
N TRP A 31 26.09 -33.36 -9.51
CA TRP A 31 26.76 -33.83 -8.30
C TRP A 31 26.03 -35.06 -7.78
N TRP A 32 26.81 -36.12 -7.75
CA TRP A 32 26.48 -37.44 -7.30
C TRP A 32 25.92 -37.42 -5.87
N SER A 33 24.91 -38.28 -5.70
CA SER A 33 24.45 -38.85 -4.45
C SER A 33 25.59 -39.12 -3.46
N VAL A 34 25.56 -38.44 -2.30
CA VAL A 34 26.16 -38.96 -1.07
C VAL A 34 25.06 -39.10 -0.02
N ARG A 35 24.54 -40.33 0.00
CA ARG A 35 24.03 -41.11 1.12
C ARG A 35 24.16 -40.45 2.50
N THR A 36 22.98 -40.12 3.05
CA THR A 36 22.57 -40.10 4.47
C THR A 36 23.66 -39.98 5.54
N ASN A 37 23.65 -38.85 6.23
CA ASN A 37 23.86 -38.85 7.68
C ASN A 37 22.95 -37.80 8.35
N VAL A 38 21.75 -38.22 8.77
CA VAL A 38 20.87 -37.44 9.64
C VAL A 38 21.49 -37.47 11.04
N HIS A 39 22.45 -36.59 11.28
CA HIS A 39 22.82 -36.17 12.62
C HIS A 39 22.19 -34.80 12.86
N SER A 40 21.07 -34.83 13.59
CA SER A 40 20.45 -33.75 14.36
C SER A 40 21.29 -32.46 14.46
N ILE A 41 21.15 -31.56 13.50
CA ILE A 41 21.58 -30.17 13.67
C ILE A 41 20.52 -29.49 14.54
N LYS A 42 20.71 -29.52 15.86
CA LYS A 42 19.97 -28.67 16.81
C LYS A 42 20.42 -27.22 16.58
N THR A 43 19.88 -26.56 15.56
CA THR A 43 20.00 -25.11 15.43
C THR A 43 19.17 -24.48 16.55
N LYS A 44 19.86 -23.91 17.55
CA LYS A 44 19.21 -23.09 18.59
C LYS A 44 18.46 -21.94 17.92
N PRO A 45 17.20 -21.64 18.27
CA PRO A 45 16.51 -20.48 17.73
C PRO A 45 17.25 -19.21 18.15
N LYS A 46 17.75 -18.44 17.19
CA LYS A 46 18.40 -17.16 17.43
C LYS A 46 17.42 -16.24 18.16
N ARG A 47 17.82 -15.76 19.34
CA ARG A 47 17.12 -14.75 20.13
C ARG A 47 17.07 -13.47 19.30
N TRP A 48 15.88 -13.04 18.92
CA TRP A 48 15.67 -11.83 18.12
C TRP A 48 16.09 -10.60 18.95
N PRO A 49 16.80 -9.61 18.37
CA PRO A 49 17.28 -8.44 19.11
C PRO A 49 16.12 -7.50 19.52
N CYS A 50 16.26 -6.83 20.67
CA CYS A 50 15.21 -6.03 21.32
C CYS A 50 14.73 -4.78 20.56
N TRP A 51 15.42 -4.38 19.48
CA TRP A 51 14.99 -3.28 18.61
C TRP A 51 13.92 -3.69 17.60
N ALA A 52 13.58 -4.99 17.53
CA ALA A 52 12.32 -5.44 16.93
C ALA A 52 11.16 -4.97 17.81
N ARG A 53 10.93 -3.65 17.85
CA ARG A 53 9.67 -3.05 18.27
C ARG A 53 8.59 -3.83 17.55
N ALA A 54 7.75 -4.50 18.31
CA ALA A 54 6.64 -5.27 17.80
C ALA A 54 5.79 -4.35 16.93
N PHE A 55 6.01 -4.42 15.61
CA PHE A 55 5.11 -3.85 14.63
C PHE A 55 3.83 -4.64 14.81
N THR A 56 2.95 -4.14 15.66
CA THR A 56 1.69 -4.82 15.95
C THR A 56 0.89 -4.67 14.67
N PRO A 57 0.69 -5.75 13.90
CA PRO A 57 0.00 -5.64 12.64
C PRO A 57 -1.41 -5.12 12.93
N PRO A 58 -1.97 -4.31 12.03
CA PRO A 58 -3.29 -3.78 12.24
C PRO A 58 -4.27 -4.93 12.46
N LYS A 59 -5.00 -4.91 13.58
CA LYS A 59 -5.98 -5.95 13.87
C LYS A 59 -7.05 -5.94 12.79
N TRP A 60 -7.29 -7.09 12.20
CA TRP A 60 -8.40 -7.29 11.28
C TRP A 60 -9.68 -7.51 12.08
N PRO A 61 -10.84 -7.01 11.60
CA PRO A 61 -12.11 -7.34 12.24
C PRO A 61 -12.33 -8.85 12.13
N ALA A 62 -12.24 -9.54 13.27
CA ALA A 62 -12.63 -10.94 13.36
C ALA A 62 -14.16 -11.02 13.25
N VAL A 63 -14.65 -11.95 12.44
CA VAL A 63 -16.10 -12.19 12.32
C VAL A 63 -16.55 -12.97 13.55
N ASN A 64 -17.21 -12.30 14.49
CA ASN A 64 -17.78 -12.95 15.66
C ASN A 64 -19.08 -13.67 15.29
N ALA A 65 -19.30 -14.86 15.84
CA ALA A 65 -20.52 -15.61 15.60
C ALA A 65 -21.78 -14.92 16.16
N GLY A 66 -21.65 -14.10 17.21
CA GLY A 66 -22.77 -13.37 17.81
C GLY A 66 -23.35 -12.25 16.95
N ASP A 67 -22.56 -11.74 16.00
CA ASP A 67 -22.94 -10.62 15.12
C ASP A 67 -23.55 -11.09 13.78
N LEU A 68 -23.75 -12.40 13.63
CA LEU A 68 -24.21 -13.05 12.41
C LEU A 68 -25.64 -13.55 12.56
N LYS A 69 -26.53 -13.06 11.69
CA LYS A 69 -27.84 -13.65 11.48
C LYS A 69 -27.77 -14.61 10.30
N ILE A 70 -28.10 -15.88 10.54
CA ILE A 70 -28.08 -16.95 9.53
C ILE A 70 -29.52 -17.36 9.25
N ASP A 71 -29.98 -17.11 8.03
CA ASP A 71 -31.30 -17.50 7.56
C ASP A 71 -31.15 -18.65 6.55
N THR A 72 -31.86 -19.76 6.76
CA THR A 72 -31.95 -20.88 5.82
C THR A 72 -33.25 -20.78 5.02
N PHE A 73 -33.16 -21.01 3.71
CA PHE A 73 -34.30 -20.97 2.82
C PHE A 73 -34.15 -21.97 1.68
N ARG A 74 -35.23 -22.17 0.92
CA ARG A 74 -35.22 -23.07 -0.25
C ARG A 74 -34.44 -22.44 -1.39
N SER A 75 -33.60 -23.23 -2.04
CA SER A 75 -32.82 -22.77 -3.20
C SER A 75 -33.75 -22.31 -4.32
N SER A 76 -33.38 -21.24 -5.01
CA SER A 76 -34.11 -20.73 -6.17
C SER A 76 -33.55 -21.32 -7.46
N GLY A 77 -34.41 -21.68 -8.42
CA GLY A 77 -33.99 -22.09 -9.76
C GLY A 77 -34.72 -23.30 -10.33
N ALA A 78 -34.43 -23.61 -11.60
CA ALA A 78 -34.90 -24.83 -12.26
C ALA A 78 -34.23 -26.05 -11.62
N GLY A 79 -34.98 -26.79 -10.80
CA GLY A 79 -34.45 -27.91 -10.03
C GLY A 79 -35.41 -29.09 -9.98
N GLY A 80 -34.88 -30.25 -9.59
CA GLY A 80 -35.68 -31.44 -9.33
C GLY A 80 -36.33 -31.41 -7.94
N GLN A 81 -36.85 -32.56 -7.49
CA GLN A 81 -37.51 -32.73 -6.19
C GLN A 81 -36.67 -32.17 -5.02
N HIS A 82 -35.34 -32.33 -5.06
CA HIS A 82 -34.45 -31.84 -4.01
C HIS A 82 -34.47 -30.31 -3.85
N VAL A 83 -34.68 -29.54 -4.92
CA VAL A 83 -34.71 -28.07 -4.86
C VAL A 83 -36.04 -27.57 -4.28
N ASN A 84 -37.13 -28.29 -4.56
CA ASN A 84 -38.47 -27.91 -4.06
C ASN A 84 -38.69 -28.28 -2.59
N THR A 85 -38.05 -29.36 -2.13
CA THR A 85 -38.29 -29.89 -0.78
C THR A 85 -37.25 -29.43 0.24
N THR A 86 -35.97 -29.34 -0.14
CA THR A 86 -34.84 -29.14 0.78
C THR A 86 -34.43 -27.67 0.90
N ASP A 87 -34.23 -27.22 2.14
CA ASP A 87 -33.77 -25.90 2.56
C ASP A 87 -32.22 -25.80 2.57
N SER A 88 -31.61 -25.92 1.40
CA SER A 88 -30.14 -25.89 1.24
C SER A 88 -29.51 -24.50 1.09
N ALA A 89 -30.29 -23.46 0.77
CA ALA A 89 -29.75 -22.11 0.54
C ALA A 89 -29.57 -21.35 1.86
N ILE A 90 -28.49 -20.59 1.95
CA ILE A 90 -28.12 -19.86 3.17
C ILE A 90 -27.87 -18.40 2.85
N ARG A 91 -28.46 -17.53 3.68
CA ARG A 91 -28.20 -16.10 3.70
C ARG A 91 -27.60 -15.75 5.06
N ILE A 92 -26.45 -15.09 5.04
CA ILE A 92 -25.78 -14.61 6.24
C ILE A 92 -25.78 -13.09 6.18
N THR A 93 -26.30 -12.47 7.23
CA THR A 93 -26.31 -11.03 7.43
C THR A 93 -25.38 -10.69 8.58
N HIS A 94 -24.41 -9.83 8.35
CA HIS A 94 -23.58 -9.27 9.40
C HIS A 94 -24.25 -8.00 9.94
N LEU A 95 -24.75 -8.08 11.17
CA LEU A 95 -25.57 -7.01 11.78
C LEU A 95 -24.86 -5.65 11.84
N PRO A 96 -23.59 -5.54 12.27
CA PRO A 96 -22.98 -4.22 12.46
C PRO A 96 -22.53 -3.56 11.14
N THR A 97 -22.24 -4.33 10.08
CA THR A 97 -21.90 -3.74 8.77
C THR A 97 -23.05 -3.74 7.78
N GLY A 98 -24.16 -4.43 8.06
CA GLY A 98 -25.30 -4.60 7.15
C GLY A 98 -24.98 -5.40 5.89
N ILE A 99 -23.80 -6.04 5.79
CA ILE A 99 -23.41 -6.80 4.60
C ILE A 99 -24.15 -8.13 4.60
N VAL A 100 -24.90 -8.37 3.52
CA VAL A 100 -25.61 -9.61 3.27
C VAL A 100 -24.86 -10.41 2.21
N VAL A 101 -24.69 -11.71 2.47
CA VAL A 101 -24.14 -12.68 1.53
C VAL A 101 -25.08 -13.86 1.46
N GLU A 102 -25.39 -14.31 0.26
CA GLU A 102 -26.15 -15.52 -0.01
C GLU A 102 -25.33 -16.51 -0.83
N CYS A 103 -25.53 -17.80 -0.57
CA CYS A 103 -24.88 -18.88 -1.31
C CYS A 103 -25.86 -20.05 -1.45
N GLN A 104 -26.00 -20.55 -2.68
CA GLN A 104 -26.91 -21.64 -3.04
C GLN A 104 -26.28 -22.68 -4.00
N ASP A 105 -24.95 -22.67 -4.14
CA ASP A 105 -24.26 -23.44 -5.19
C ASP A 105 -24.28 -24.96 -4.97
N GLU A 106 -24.18 -25.38 -3.71
CA GLU A 106 -24.08 -26.80 -3.35
C GLU A 106 -25.41 -27.36 -2.85
N ARG A 107 -25.58 -28.68 -3.00
CA ARG A 107 -26.73 -29.41 -2.45
C ARG A 107 -26.78 -29.40 -0.91
N SER A 108 -25.62 -29.28 -0.24
CA SER A 108 -25.50 -29.36 1.22
C SER A 108 -25.47 -27.99 1.88
N GLN A 109 -26.33 -27.78 2.88
CA GLN A 109 -26.38 -26.54 3.66
C GLN A 109 -25.02 -26.18 4.29
N HIS A 110 -24.30 -27.16 4.84
CA HIS A 110 -23.05 -26.89 5.56
C HIS A 110 -21.94 -26.39 4.63
N LYS A 111 -21.93 -26.90 3.38
CA LYS A 111 -21.00 -26.41 2.35
C LYS A 111 -21.34 -24.99 1.93
N ASN A 112 -22.61 -24.67 1.74
CA ASN A 112 -23.07 -23.31 1.46
C ASN A 112 -22.77 -22.36 2.62
N LYS A 113 -22.89 -22.81 3.88
CA LYS A 113 -22.54 -22.03 5.07
C LYS A 113 -21.06 -21.67 5.09
N ALA A 114 -20.19 -22.65 4.86
CA ALA A 114 -18.75 -22.44 4.83
C ALA A 114 -18.34 -21.46 3.72
N LYS A 115 -18.91 -21.61 2.52
CA LYS A 115 -18.68 -20.68 1.39
C LYS A 115 -19.20 -19.27 1.71
N ALA A 116 -20.41 -19.14 2.24
CA ALA A 116 -20.99 -17.85 2.60
C ALA A 116 -20.16 -17.12 3.66
N LEU A 117 -19.65 -17.83 4.69
CA LEU A 117 -18.75 -17.26 5.70
C LEU A 117 -17.43 -16.78 5.10
N ALA A 118 -16.82 -17.55 4.19
CA ALA A 118 -15.58 -17.16 3.51
C ALA A 118 -15.78 -15.89 2.67
N VAL A 119 -16.86 -15.83 1.90
CA VAL A 119 -17.21 -14.65 1.08
C VAL A 119 -17.53 -13.44 1.96
N LEU A 120 -18.26 -13.64 3.05
CA LEU A 120 -18.59 -12.57 4.00
C LEU A 120 -17.32 -11.97 4.62
N GLY A 121 -16.39 -12.82 5.09
CA GLY A 121 -15.10 -12.38 5.62
C GLY A 121 -14.30 -11.57 4.59
N ALA A 122 -14.24 -12.03 3.35
CA ALA A 122 -13.57 -11.32 2.26
C ALA A 122 -14.20 -9.94 1.99
N ARG A 123 -15.53 -9.84 1.99
CA ARG A 123 -16.25 -8.57 1.79
C ARG A 123 -16.03 -7.58 2.94
N ILE A 124 -16.10 -8.05 4.18
CA ILE A 124 -15.83 -7.21 5.38
C ILE A 124 -14.39 -6.68 5.33
N HIS A 125 -13.43 -7.56 5.01
CA HIS A 125 -12.03 -7.19 4.88
C HIS A 125 -11.82 -6.15 3.77
N ALA A 126 -12.40 -6.36 2.59
CA ALA A 126 -12.31 -5.40 1.48
C ALA A 126 -12.90 -4.03 1.84
N ALA A 127 -14.04 -4.00 2.53
CA ALA A 127 -14.67 -2.76 2.98
C ALA A 127 -13.82 -2.00 4.00
N GLU A 128 -13.22 -2.70 4.96
CA GLU A 128 -12.30 -2.11 5.94
C GLU A 128 -11.02 -1.58 5.27
N MET A 129 -10.44 -2.32 4.32
CA MET A 129 -9.28 -1.87 3.56
C MET A 129 -9.58 -0.62 2.74
N ALA A 130 -10.71 -0.59 2.05
CA ALA A 130 -11.15 0.59 1.31
C ALA A 130 -11.31 1.81 2.23
N ARG A 131 -11.91 1.63 3.42
CA ARG A 131 -12.06 2.68 4.42
C ARG A 131 -10.69 3.22 4.90
N ARG A 132 -9.76 2.33 5.23
CA ARG A 132 -8.40 2.71 5.67
C ARG A 132 -7.65 3.46 4.57
N HIS A 133 -7.64 2.93 3.36
CA HIS A 133 -7.00 3.60 2.24
C HIS A 133 -7.62 4.95 1.92
N ALA A 134 -8.93 5.11 2.07
CA ALA A 134 -9.58 6.41 1.91
C ALA A 134 -9.11 7.42 2.97
N ALA A 135 -8.98 6.99 4.24
CA ALA A 135 -8.47 7.84 5.33
C ALA A 135 -6.98 8.18 5.16
N GLU A 136 -6.16 7.21 4.73
CA GLU A 136 -4.74 7.43 4.39
C GLU A 136 -4.59 8.36 3.19
N ALA A 137 -5.43 8.20 2.16
CA ALA A 137 -5.40 9.06 0.99
C ALA A 137 -5.84 10.49 1.31
N SER A 138 -6.84 10.68 2.18
CA SER A 138 -7.27 12.02 2.61
C SER A 138 -6.19 12.71 3.44
N THR A 139 -5.65 12.03 4.46
CA THR A 139 -4.55 12.55 5.29
C THR A 139 -3.30 12.86 4.46
N ARG A 140 -2.87 11.94 3.59
CA ARG A 140 -1.72 12.17 2.70
C ARG A 140 -1.95 13.34 1.75
N ARG A 141 -3.15 13.50 1.19
CA ARG A 141 -3.47 14.63 0.32
C ARG A 141 -3.37 15.96 1.07
N ASN A 142 -3.85 16.00 2.31
CA ASN A 142 -3.76 17.21 3.14
C ASN A 142 -2.31 17.55 3.52
N LEU A 143 -1.46 16.53 3.77
CA LEU A 143 -0.05 16.75 4.13
C LEU A 143 0.82 17.19 2.95
N LEU A 144 0.52 16.71 1.73
CA LEU A 144 1.29 17.05 0.52
C LEU A 144 0.85 18.37 -0.13
N GLY A 145 -0.32 18.88 0.23
CA GLY A 145 -0.88 20.11 -0.34
C GLY A 145 -1.39 19.94 -1.77
N SER A 146 -1.67 21.07 -2.44
CA SER A 146 -2.22 21.10 -3.80
C SER A 146 -1.15 20.91 -4.90
N GLY A 147 0.13 20.96 -4.54
CA GLY A 147 1.26 20.92 -5.47
C GLY A 147 1.53 22.26 -6.18
N ASP A 148 0.80 23.33 -5.84
CA ASP A 148 1.09 24.66 -6.35
C ASP A 148 2.40 25.23 -5.77
N ARG A 149 3.07 26.09 -6.54
CA ARG A 149 4.34 26.72 -6.14
C ARG A 149 4.18 27.62 -4.90
N SER A 150 2.98 28.12 -4.65
CA SER A 150 2.65 28.99 -3.52
C SER A 150 2.59 28.23 -2.19
N ASP A 151 2.28 26.92 -2.23
CA ASP A 151 2.13 26.06 -1.04
C ASP A 151 3.46 25.44 -0.57
N ARG A 152 4.58 26.05 -0.99
CA ARG A 152 5.91 25.54 -0.70
C ARG A 152 6.32 25.89 0.72
N ILE A 153 6.62 24.87 1.51
CA ILE A 153 7.14 25.03 2.88
C ILE A 153 8.55 25.67 2.89
N ARG A 154 9.48 25.20 2.04
CA ARG A 154 10.89 25.64 2.04
C ARG A 154 11.48 25.84 0.66
N THR A 155 12.41 26.80 0.55
CA THR A 155 13.26 27.00 -0.64
C THR A 155 14.69 26.67 -0.30
N TYR A 156 15.28 25.76 -1.06
CA TYR A 156 16.71 25.46 -1.00
C TYR A 156 17.38 26.15 -2.20
N ASN A 157 18.26 27.10 -1.95
CA ASN A 157 18.96 27.87 -2.98
C ASN A 157 20.46 27.54 -2.94
N PHE A 158 20.88 26.64 -3.82
CA PHE A 158 22.25 26.15 -3.88
C PHE A 158 23.30 27.22 -4.27
N PRO A 159 23.12 28.03 -5.33
CA PRO A 159 24.10 29.06 -5.68
C PRO A 159 24.42 30.06 -4.58
N GLN A 160 23.45 30.35 -3.70
CA GLN A 160 23.58 31.31 -2.61
C GLN A 160 23.71 30.64 -1.23
N GLY A 161 23.79 29.30 -1.18
CA GLY A 161 23.99 28.53 0.05
C GLY A 161 22.95 28.77 1.15
N ARG A 162 21.71 29.14 0.79
CA ARG A 162 20.66 29.51 1.77
C ARG A 162 19.42 28.63 1.71
N VAL A 163 18.77 28.51 2.87
CA VAL A 163 17.45 27.89 3.03
C VAL A 163 16.49 28.95 3.56
N THR A 164 15.30 29.03 2.96
CA THR A 164 14.21 29.90 3.42
C THR A 164 13.00 29.05 3.76
N ASP A 165 12.50 29.14 4.99
CA ASP A 165 11.22 28.55 5.41
C ASP A 165 10.13 29.61 5.33
N HIS A 166 9.08 29.35 4.55
CA HIS A 166 8.01 30.32 4.26
C HIS A 166 6.91 30.33 5.32
N ARG A 167 6.92 29.41 6.29
CA ARG A 167 5.92 29.40 7.38
C ARG A 167 6.11 30.57 8.33
N ILE A 168 7.38 30.82 8.68
CA ILE A 168 7.81 31.88 9.61
C ILE A 168 8.70 32.94 8.90
N ASN A 169 8.93 32.79 7.60
CA ASN A 169 9.84 33.62 6.79
C ASN A 169 11.30 33.67 7.34
N LEU A 170 11.75 32.57 7.95
CA LEU A 170 13.12 32.42 8.47
C LEU A 170 14.09 32.11 7.32
N THR A 171 15.22 32.80 7.30
CA THR A 171 16.29 32.57 6.31
C THR A 171 17.61 32.21 7.01
N ILE A 172 18.26 31.13 6.58
CA ILE A 172 19.52 30.65 7.12
C ILE A 172 20.53 30.47 5.98
N TYR A 173 21.76 30.94 6.18
CA TYR A 173 22.87 30.88 5.22
C TYR A 173 23.82 29.70 5.52
N ARG A 174 23.26 28.53 5.83
CA ARG A 174 24.01 27.31 6.21
C ARG A 174 23.41 26.08 5.53
N LEU A 175 23.22 26.16 4.21
CA LEU A 175 22.59 25.08 3.44
C LEU A 175 23.34 23.75 3.56
N ASP A 176 24.66 23.77 3.48
CA ASP A 176 25.48 22.55 3.47
C ASP A 176 25.29 21.74 4.77
N GLU A 177 25.28 22.43 5.92
CA GLU A 177 25.06 21.79 7.22
C GLU A 177 23.66 21.19 7.38
N VAL A 178 22.65 21.88 6.84
CA VAL A 178 21.27 21.39 6.82
C VAL A 178 21.16 20.13 5.96
N MET A 179 21.84 20.10 4.82
CA MET A 179 21.88 18.94 3.93
C MET A 179 22.65 17.76 4.53
N GLU A 180 23.66 18.03 5.37
CA GLU A 180 24.42 17.03 6.12
C GLU A 180 23.69 16.52 7.37
N GLY A 181 22.48 17.03 7.63
CA GLY A 181 21.56 16.52 8.65
C GLY A 181 21.46 17.36 9.92
N LYS A 182 22.18 18.49 10.04
CA LYS A 182 22.07 19.41 11.18
C LYS A 182 20.89 20.36 11.00
N ILE A 183 19.68 19.81 11.14
CA ILE A 183 18.42 20.52 10.87
C ILE A 183 17.78 21.18 12.11
N ASP A 184 18.35 20.98 13.30
CA ASP A 184 17.78 21.49 14.56
C ASP A 184 17.63 23.01 14.55
N SER A 185 18.59 23.71 13.95
CA SER A 185 18.56 25.17 13.75
C SER A 185 17.36 25.69 12.94
N LEU A 186 16.72 24.83 12.14
CA LEU A 186 15.48 25.14 11.43
C LEU A 186 14.24 24.70 12.22
N ILE A 187 14.31 23.57 12.94
CA ILE A 187 13.14 22.98 13.60
C ILE A 187 12.79 23.75 14.87
N GLU A 188 13.77 24.10 15.70
CA GLU A 188 13.51 24.75 17.00
C GLU A 188 12.70 26.05 16.87
N PRO A 189 13.05 27.00 15.99
CA PRO A 189 12.26 28.23 15.83
C PRO A 189 10.83 27.95 15.36
N ILE A 190 10.64 26.97 14.47
CA ILE A 190 9.30 26.60 13.95
C ILE A 190 8.43 26.04 15.08
N VAL A 191 9.01 25.19 15.94
CA VAL A 191 8.28 24.61 17.07
C VAL A 191 7.92 25.68 18.09
N GLN A 192 8.83 26.63 18.37
CA GLN A 192 8.58 27.73 19.30
C GLN A 192 7.44 28.63 18.83
N GLU A 193 7.46 29.07 17.57
CA GLU A 193 6.38 29.88 16.99
C GLU A 193 5.04 29.12 17.01
N TYR A 194 5.05 27.83 16.64
CA TYR A 194 3.84 27.00 16.71
C TYR A 194 3.29 26.89 18.14
N GLN A 195 4.15 26.73 19.15
CA GLN A 195 3.73 26.69 20.55
C GLN A 195 3.16 28.03 21.00
N ALA A 196 3.78 29.14 20.60
CA ALA A 196 3.28 30.49 20.88
C ALA A 196 1.90 30.71 20.25
N ASP A 197 1.69 30.30 19.00
CA ASP A 197 0.40 30.38 18.31
C ASP A 197 -0.69 29.57 19.04
N GLN A 198 -0.39 28.34 19.48
CA GLN A 198 -1.33 27.52 20.23
C GLN A 198 -1.71 28.15 21.58
N LEU A 199 -0.74 28.73 22.30
CA LEU A 199 -0.98 29.42 23.57
C LEU A 199 -1.80 30.69 23.38
N ALA A 200 -1.52 31.48 22.34
CA ALA A 200 -2.28 32.68 22.01
C ALA A 200 -3.73 32.35 21.62
N ALA A 201 -3.95 31.27 20.87
CA ALA A 201 -5.29 30.81 20.51
C ALA A 201 -6.12 30.37 21.73
N LEU A 202 -5.48 29.79 22.74
CA LEU A 202 -6.14 29.42 24.00
C LEU A 202 -6.46 30.65 24.86
N ALA A 203 -5.51 31.60 24.99
CA ALA A 203 -5.69 32.80 25.80
C ALA A 203 -6.78 33.75 25.28
N GLY A 204 -7.12 33.68 23.99
CA GLY A 204 -8.21 34.45 23.38
C GLY A 204 -9.60 33.82 23.46
N GLN A 205 -9.73 32.64 24.10
CA GLN A 205 -11.01 31.95 24.30
C GLN A 205 -11.67 32.24 25.67
N ASP A 206 -10.99 33.00 26.53
CA ASP A 206 -11.50 33.53 27.80
C ASP A 206 -12.02 34.97 27.65
#